data_AF-A0A4Q3FWM0-F1
#
_entry.id   AF-A0A4Q3FWM0-F1
#
_cell.length_a   1.000
_cell.length_b   1.000
_cell.length_c   1.000
_cell.angle_alpha   90.00
_cell.angle_beta   90.00
_cell.angle_gamma   90.00
#
_symmetry.space_group_name_H-M   'P 1'
#
loop_
_entity.id
_entity.type
_entity.pdbx_description
1 polymer ?
#
loop_
_entity_poly.entity_id
_entity_poly.type
_entity_poly.pdbx_seq_one_letter_code
_entity_poly.pdbx_strand_id
1 'polypeptide(L)' 'MLSAVEIATQRIMQTYSLMFSEEKAQDIRENVVSYIETLFSAGETDESRLAVCGLAYLREKEGRGDAVSQGFTGL' A
#
# COMPACT_ATOMS: atom_id res chain seq x y z
N MET A 1 -0.48 -5.81 22.24
CA MET A 1 0.12 -6.43 21.05
C MET A 1 -0.59 -5.82 19.86
N LEU A 2 0.12 -5.15 18.94
CA LEU A 2 -0.50 -4.60 17.73
C LEU A 2 -0.94 -5.76 16.82
N SER A 3 -2.05 -5.62 16.12
CA SER A 3 -2.50 -6.64 15.15
C SER A 3 -1.63 -6.58 13.89
N ALA A 4 -1.64 -7.66 13.10
CA ALA A 4 -0.94 -7.68 11.81
C ALA A 4 -1.41 -6.55 10.88
N VAL A 5 -2.71 -6.20 10.92
CA VAL A 5 -3.31 -5.08 10.18
C VAL A 5 -2.72 -3.74 10.59
N GLU A 6 -2.60 -3.48 11.90
CA GLU A 6 -2.04 -2.24 12.43
C GLU A 6 -0.55 -2.09 12.07
N ILE A 7 0.23 -3.17 12.22
CA ILE A 7 1.66 -3.19 11.87
C ILE A 7 1.86 -2.94 10.37
N ALA A 8 1.09 -3.64 9.52
CA ALA A 8 1.15 -3.48 8.08
C ALA A 8 0.76 -2.05 7.67
N THR A 9 -0.36 -1.54 8.19
CA THR A 9 -0.84 -0.18 7.91
C THR A 9 0.21 0.86 8.29
N GLN A 10 0.81 0.75 9.48
CA GLN A 10 1.86 1.68 9.91
C GLN A 10 3.05 1.70 8.94
N ARG A 11 3.53 0.52 8.51
CA ARG A 11 4.63 0.40 7.54
C ARG A 11 4.28 1.02 6.19
N ILE A 12 3.07 0.78 5.70
CA ILE A 12 2.58 1.34 4.44
C ILE A 12 2.53 2.87 4.54
N MET A 13 1.90 3.41 5.60
CA MET A 13 1.76 4.86 5.80
C MET A 13 3.11 5.55 5.93
N GLN A 14 4.05 4.97 6.70
CA GLN A 14 5.40 5.51 6.83
C GLN A 14 6.10 5.55 5.47
N THR A 15 6.07 4.45 4.73
CA THR A 15 6.71 4.35 3.42
C THR A 15 6.09 5.32 2.41
N TYR A 16 4.76 5.40 2.36
CA TYR A 16 4.04 6.27 1.44
C TYR A 16 4.25 7.75 1.76
N SER A 17 4.30 8.13 3.04
CA SER A 17 4.61 9.51 3.46
C SER A 17 6.01 9.95 3.02
N LEU A 18 6.98 9.03 3.03
CA LEU A 18 8.35 9.30 2.57
C LEU A 18 8.45 9.49 1.05
N MET A 19 7.57 8.84 0.28
CA MET A 19 7.55 8.92 -1.18
C MET A 19 6.76 10.13 -1.70
N PHE A 20 5.74 10.57 -0.96
CA PHE A 20 4.82 11.61 -1.38
C PHE A 20 4.79 12.77 -0.37
N SER A 21 3.87 12.71 0.59
CA SER A 21 3.70 13.69 1.68
C SER A 21 2.87 13.05 2.80
N GLU A 22 3.00 13.53 4.03
CA GLU A 22 2.14 13.12 5.15
C GLU A 22 0.64 13.41 4.90
N GLU A 23 0.32 14.54 4.25
CA GLU A 23 -1.06 14.90 3.90
C GLU A 23 -1.69 13.86 2.97
N LYS A 24 -1.00 13.51 1.88
CA LYS A 24 -1.43 12.46 0.96
C LYS A 24 -1.57 11.11 1.65
N ALA A 25 -0.64 10.78 2.55
CA ALA A 25 -0.70 9.53 3.30
C ALA A 25 -1.94 9.44 4.20
N GLN A 26 -2.37 10.55 4.82
CA GLN A 26 -3.60 10.53 5.59
C GLN A 26 -4.85 10.42 4.73
N ASP A 27 -4.88 11.07 3.56
CA ASP A 27 -6.00 10.97 2.62
C ASP A 27 -6.26 9.51 2.18
N ILE A 28 -5.19 8.73 1.94
CA ILE A 28 -5.30 7.34 1.50
C ILE A 28 -5.39 6.32 2.64
N ARG A 29 -5.26 6.74 3.90
CA ARG A 29 -5.16 5.83 5.04
C ARG A 29 -6.37 4.93 5.19
N GLU A 30 -7.57 5.50 5.16
CA GLU A 30 -8.82 4.74 5.33
C GLU A 30 -8.98 3.68 4.23
N ASN A 31 -8.62 4.05 2.99
CA ASN A 31 -8.63 3.14 1.84
C ASN A 31 -7.67 1.96 2.04
N VAL A 32 -6.47 2.20 2.58
CA VAL A 32 -5.48 1.15 2.84
C VAL A 32 -5.95 0.24 3.96
N VAL A 33 -6.44 0.80 5.07
CA VAL A 33 -6.93 0.00 6.20
C VAL A 33 -8.02 -0.96 5.73
N SER A 34 -9.02 -0.47 5.00
CA SER A 34 -10.11 -1.30 4.48
C SER A 34 -9.62 -2.41 3.54
N TYR A 35 -8.63 -2.12 2.69
CA TYR A 35 -8.02 -3.13 1.82
C TYR A 35 -7.26 -4.20 2.60
N ILE A 36 -6.46 -3.79 3.59
CA ILE A 36 -5.69 -4.72 4.44
C ILE A 36 -6.63 -5.58 5.30
N GLU A 37 -7.71 -5.02 5.85
CA GLU A 37 -8.72 -5.79 6.57
C GLU A 37 -9.41 -6.83 5.69
N THR A 38 -9.63 -6.52 4.41
CA THR A 38 -10.17 -7.47 3.44
C THR A 38 -9.21 -8.65 3.21
N LEU A 39 -7.92 -8.36 3.01
CA LEU A 39 -6.90 -9.40 2.86
C LEU A 39 -6.74 -10.24 4.13
N PHE A 40 -6.78 -9.60 5.29
CA PHE A 40 -6.70 -10.27 6.58
C PHE A 40 -7.90 -11.21 6.81
N SER A 41 -9.10 -10.74 6.48
CA SER A 41 -10.31 -11.57 6.54
C SER A 41 -10.29 -12.72 5.53
N ALA A 42 -9.55 -12.58 4.44
CA ALA A 42 -9.31 -13.65 3.45
C ALA A 42 -8.23 -14.66 3.90
N GLY A 43 -7.62 -14.48 5.07
CA GLY A 43 -6.66 -15.41 5.67
C GLY A 43 -5.19 -15.01 5.55
N GLU A 44 -4.87 -13.87 4.93
CA GLU A 44 -3.50 -13.35 4.91
C GLU A 44 -3.17 -12.71 6.27
N THR A 45 -2.32 -13.36 7.06
CA THR A 45 -2.00 -12.93 8.43
C THR A 45 -0.56 -12.43 8.59
N ASP A 46 0.25 -12.56 7.55
CA ASP A 46 1.63 -12.11 7.55
C ASP A 46 1.71 -10.59 7.34
N GLU A 47 2.26 -9.90 8.34
CA GLU A 47 2.41 -8.43 8.36
C GLU A 47 3.20 -7.89 7.16
N SER A 48 4.19 -8.64 6.68
CA SER A 48 5.07 -8.22 5.58
C SER A 48 4.35 -8.33 4.24
N ARG A 49 3.61 -9.42 4.04
CA ARG A 49 2.77 -9.65 2.86
C ARG A 49 1.64 -8.63 2.76
N LEU A 50 0.95 -8.37 3.87
CA LEU A 50 -0.05 -7.31 3.94
C LEU A 50 0.54 -5.94 3.55
N ALA A 51 1.72 -5.59 4.08
CA ALA A 51 2.39 -4.34 3.75
C ALA A 51 2.75 -4.23 2.25
N VAL A 52 3.31 -5.30 1.67
CA VAL A 52 3.66 -5.33 0.24
C VAL A 52 2.42 -5.23 -0.65
N CYS A 53 1.36 -5.98 -0.34
CA CYS A 53 0.10 -5.91 -1.08
C CYS A 53 -0.53 -4.51 -0.97
N GLY A 54 -0.51 -3.88 0.20
CA GLY A 54 -1.01 -2.52 0.38
C GLY A 54 -0.23 -1.48 -0.42
N LEU A 55 1.10 -1.57 -0.47
CA LEU A 55 1.94 -0.69 -1.30
C LEU A 55 1.70 -0.91 -2.81
N ALA A 56 1.52 -2.17 -3.24
CA ALA A 56 1.15 -2.49 -4.62
C ALA A 56 -0.20 -1.89 -4.99
N TYR A 57 -1.22 -2.06 -4.13
CA TYR A 57 -2.54 -1.46 -4.30
C TYR A 57 -2.49 0.08 -4.43
N LEU A 58 -1.71 0.74 -3.58
CA LEU A 58 -1.51 2.19 -3.69
C LEU A 58 -0.82 2.57 -5.00
N ARG A 59 0.20 1.81 -5.42
CA ARG A 59 0.86 2.03 -6.70
C ARG A 59 -0.10 1.86 -7.87
N GLU A 60 -1.04 0.91 -7.83
CA GLU A 60 -2.05 0.74 -8.88
C GLU A 60 -3.05 1.91 -8.91
N LYS A 61 -3.45 2.43 -7.74
CA LYS A 61 -4.31 3.62 -7.63
C LYS A 61 -3.63 4.88 -8.15
N GLU A 62 -2.37 5.10 -7.78
CA GLU A 62 -1.57 6.23 -8.28
C GLU A 62 -1.17 6.04 -9.76
N GLY A 63 -0.96 4.78 -10.15
CA GLY A 63 -0.40 4.32 -11.42
C GLY A 63 -1.37 4.23 -12.59
N ARG A 64 -2.54 4.86 -12.51
CA ARG A 64 -3.15 5.39 -13.75
C ARG A 64 -2.30 6.53 -14.35
N GLY A 65 -1.29 7.01 -13.64
CA GLY A 65 -0.21 7.86 -14.16
C GLY A 65 1.13 7.12 -14.25
N ASP A 66 1.62 6.96 -15.49
CA ASP A 66 3.03 6.98 -15.88
C ASP A 66 4.07 6.15 -15.09
N ALA A 67 4.15 4.86 -15.41
CA ALA A 67 5.44 4.15 -15.38
C ALA A 67 5.54 3.11 -16.50
N VAL A 68 4.42 2.51 -16.91
CA VAL A 68 4.38 1.57 -18.05
C VAL A 68 4.34 2.28 -19.42
N SER A 69 3.95 3.57 -19.48
CA SER A 69 3.99 4.35 -20.73
C SER A 69 5.40 4.80 -21.13
N GLN A 70 6.37 4.83 -20.20
CA GLN A 70 7.78 5.07 -20.51
C GLN A 70 8.41 3.73 -20.86
N GLY A 71 8.17 3.26 -22.09
CA GLY A 71 8.53 1.94 -22.60
C GLY A 71 9.90 1.45 -22.14
N PHE A 72 9.90 0.43 -21.29
CA PHE A 72 10.99 -0.54 -21.25
C PHE A 72 10.82 -1.48 -22.45
N THR A 73 11.08 -0.97 -23.66
CA THR A 73 11.37 -1.83 -24.81
C THR A 73 12.85 -2.20 -24.71
N GLY A 74 13.15 -3.29 -24.02
CA GLY A 74 14.46 -3.93 -24.06
C GLY A 74 14.68 -4.64 -25.39
N LEU A 75 14.75 -3.87 -26.48
CA LEU A 75 15.10 -4.31 -27.83
C LEU A 75 16.31 -3.51 -28.32
#